data_AF-A0A1E3XB21-F1
#
_entry.id   AF-A0A1E3XB21-F1
#
_cell.length_a   1.000
_cell.length_b   1.000
_cell.length_c   1.000
_cell.angle_alpha   90.00
_cell.angle_beta   90.00
_cell.angle_gamma   90.00
#
_symmetry.space_group_name_H-M   'P 1'
#
loop_
_entity.id
_entity.type
_entity.pdbx_description
1 polymer ?
#
loop_
_entity_poly.entity_id
_entity_poly.type
_entity_poly.pdbx_seq_one_letter_code
_entity_poly.pdbx_strand_id
1 'polypeptide(L)'
;MTSKLDHLIKTTLNGDIESPGIFDFADSTSAIDKAKEVVSIVNRYNLDFRKVGFISVGGADGTELQYLLNNTNSSYGILIEYSIDLCEKASSIADTLKKKEKHMDILPGDAVQRIDEAINKIFH
;
A
#
# COMPACT_ATOMS: atom_id res chain seq x y z
N MET A 1 25.48 -5.92 -8.26
CA MET A 1 25.32 -5.34 -6.92
C MET A 1 23.86 -5.53 -6.53
N THR A 2 23.57 -6.24 -5.45
CA THR A 2 22.21 -6.27 -4.87
C THR A 2 21.94 -4.93 -4.23
N SER A 3 20.82 -4.29 -4.59
CA SER A 3 20.44 -3.02 -3.98
C SER A 3 20.17 -3.21 -2.48
N LYS A 4 20.32 -2.15 -1.68
CA LYS A 4 19.97 -2.17 -0.24
C LYS A 4 18.52 -2.64 -0.03
N LEU A 5 17.66 -2.29 -0.99
CA LEU A 5 16.28 -2.74 -1.10
C LEU A 5 16.20 -4.27 -1.29
N ASP A 6 16.93 -4.87 -2.23
CA ASP A 6 16.93 -6.33 -2.41
C ASP A 6 17.40 -7.10 -1.16
N HIS A 7 18.33 -6.54 -0.39
CA HIS A 7 18.74 -7.14 0.89
C HIS A 7 17.63 -7.05 1.94
N LEU A 8 17.01 -5.87 2.11
CA LEU A 8 15.94 -5.66 3.08
C LEU A 8 14.79 -6.63 2.80
N ILE A 9 14.38 -6.74 1.55
CA ILE A 9 13.25 -7.58 1.13
C ILE A 9 13.55 -9.05 1.33
N LYS A 10 14.73 -9.53 0.95
CA LYS A 10 15.13 -10.92 1.22
C LYS A 10 15.15 -11.22 2.72
N THR A 11 15.53 -10.27 3.55
CA THR A 11 15.59 -10.48 5.01
C THR A 11 14.17 -10.53 5.60
N THR A 12 13.27 -9.68 5.13
CA THR A 12 11.86 -9.67 5.54
C THR A 12 11.08 -10.88 5.02
N LEU A 13 11.37 -11.38 3.82
CA LEU A 13 10.65 -12.50 3.21
C LEU A 13 11.21 -13.89 3.57
N ASN A 14 12.48 -13.98 3.98
CA ASN A 14 13.09 -15.25 4.43
C ASN A 14 12.96 -15.48 5.95
N GLY A 15 12.49 -14.51 6.72
CA GLY A 15 12.16 -14.67 8.13
C GLY A 15 10.69 -15.07 8.30
N ASP A 16 10.41 -16.00 9.21
CA ASP A 16 9.07 -16.46 9.55
C ASP A 16 8.07 -15.30 9.67
N ILE A 17 6.98 -15.40 8.91
CA ILE A 17 6.04 -14.32 8.60
C ILE A 17 5.22 -13.96 9.84
N GLU A 18 5.62 -12.90 10.56
CA GLU A 18 4.74 -12.13 11.46
C GLU A 18 4.93 -10.60 11.36
N SER A 19 5.87 -10.10 10.54
CA SER A 19 6.20 -8.67 10.49
C SER A 19 5.92 -8.03 9.12
N PRO A 20 5.26 -6.85 9.06
CA PRO A 20 5.01 -6.13 7.81
C PRO A 20 6.32 -5.66 7.16
N GLY A 21 6.45 -5.86 5.85
CA GLY A 21 7.57 -5.31 5.08
C GLY A 21 7.37 -3.84 4.78
N ILE A 22 8.31 -2.99 5.21
CA ILE A 22 8.29 -1.55 4.95
C ILE A 22 9.18 -1.24 3.75
N PHE A 23 8.61 -0.54 2.76
CA PHE A 23 9.28 -0.15 1.53
C PHE A 23 9.14 1.37 1.34
N ASP A 24 10.26 2.06 1.17
CA ASP A 24 10.29 3.50 0.92
C ASP A 24 10.59 3.76 -0.56
N PHE A 25 9.77 4.61 -1.19
CA PHE A 25 9.84 4.97 -2.62
C PHE A 25 9.83 6.50 -2.81
N ALA A 26 10.44 7.23 -1.88
CA ALA A 26 10.49 8.70 -1.87
C ALA A 26 11.00 9.34 -3.19
N ASP A 27 11.75 8.62 -4.03
CA ASP A 27 12.34 9.13 -5.28
C ASP A 27 11.43 8.97 -6.53
N SER A 28 10.21 8.44 -6.38
CA SER A 28 9.30 8.22 -7.51
C SER A 28 8.65 9.52 -8.01
N THR A 29 8.69 9.77 -9.32
CA THR A 29 8.21 11.00 -9.96
C THR A 29 6.69 11.12 -10.07
N SER A 30 5.95 10.02 -9.92
CA SER A 30 4.48 10.02 -9.89
C SER A 30 3.92 8.87 -9.05
N ALA A 31 2.70 9.04 -8.52
CA ALA A 31 1.98 8.00 -7.77
C ALA A 31 1.80 6.69 -8.56
N ILE A 32 1.63 6.80 -9.89
CA ILE A 32 1.48 5.62 -10.77
C ILE A 32 2.82 4.91 -10.96
N ASP A 33 3.92 5.65 -11.11
CA ASP A 33 5.24 5.04 -11.28
C ASP A 33 5.67 4.32 -10.00
N LYS A 34 5.37 4.90 -8.84
CA LYS A 34 5.52 4.23 -7.52
C LYS A 34 4.73 2.92 -7.46
N ALA A 35 3.46 2.96 -7.84
CA ALA A 35 2.60 1.77 -7.81
C ALA A 35 3.12 0.65 -8.74
N LYS A 36 3.64 1.00 -9.93
CA LYS A 36 4.27 0.03 -10.84
C LYS A 36 5.52 -0.59 -10.24
N GLU A 37 6.33 0.18 -9.52
CA GLU A 37 7.52 -0.33 -8.84
C GLU A 37 7.16 -1.34 -7.75
N VAL A 38 6.13 -1.03 -6.93
CA VAL A 38 5.58 -1.97 -5.94
C VAL A 38 5.14 -3.27 -6.61
N VAL A 39 4.37 -3.20 -7.69
CA VAL A 39 3.94 -4.40 -8.44
C VAL A 39 5.13 -5.20 -8.97
N SER A 40 6.14 -4.52 -9.50
CA SER A 40 7.39 -5.15 -9.98
C SER A 40 8.12 -5.89 -8.86
N ILE A 41 8.19 -5.30 -7.66
CA ILE A 41 8.79 -5.92 -6.48
C ILE A 41 7.99 -7.15 -6.06
N VAL A 42 6.68 -7.03 -5.84
CA VAL A 42 5.84 -8.16 -5.39
C VAL A 42 5.94 -9.33 -6.38
N ASN A 43 5.92 -9.06 -7.69
CA ASN A 43 6.13 -10.06 -8.74
C ASN A 43 7.54 -10.67 -8.71
N ARG A 44 8.59 -9.88 -8.51
CA ARG A 44 9.98 -10.36 -8.42
C ARG A 44 10.15 -11.42 -7.33
N TYR A 45 9.39 -11.30 -6.25
CA TYR A 45 9.40 -12.24 -5.12
C TYR A 45 8.31 -13.31 -5.18
N ASN A 46 7.55 -13.37 -6.29
CA ASN A 46 6.48 -14.35 -6.52
C ASN A 46 5.45 -14.42 -5.37
N LEU A 47 5.15 -13.27 -4.77
CA LEU A 47 4.16 -13.17 -3.70
C LEU A 47 2.74 -13.18 -4.31
N ASP A 48 1.83 -13.87 -3.64
CA ASP A 48 0.42 -13.92 -4.07
C ASP A 48 -0.31 -12.65 -3.63
N PHE A 49 -0.64 -11.76 -4.58
CA PHE A 49 -1.38 -10.53 -4.31
C PHE A 49 -2.71 -10.73 -3.56
N ARG A 50 -3.32 -11.92 -3.62
CA ARG A 50 -4.54 -12.22 -2.85
C ARG A 50 -4.29 -12.24 -1.33
N LYS A 51 -3.04 -12.35 -0.91
CA LYS A 51 -2.58 -12.36 0.48
C LYS A 51 -1.84 -11.08 0.87
N VAL A 52 -1.82 -10.08 -0.01
CA VAL A 52 -1.12 -8.82 0.21
C VAL A 52 -2.14 -7.72 0.45
N GLY A 53 -2.00 -7.01 1.57
CA GLY A 53 -2.64 -5.72 1.79
C GLY A 53 -1.66 -4.59 1.53
N PHE A 54 -2.15 -3.45 1.05
CA PHE A 54 -1.32 -2.27 0.81
C PHE A 54 -1.60 -1.20 1.86
N ILE A 55 -0.55 -0.60 2.42
CA ILE A 55 -0.64 0.62 3.23
C ILE A 55 0.11 1.72 2.49
N SER A 56 -0.58 2.80 2.13
CA SER A 56 0.05 4.01 1.58
C SER A 56 0.06 5.10 2.64
N VAL A 57 1.25 5.60 2.96
CA VAL A 57 1.47 6.74 3.86
C VAL A 57 1.76 7.97 3.01
N GLY A 58 0.96 9.04 3.17
CA GLY A 58 1.13 10.26 2.38
C GLY A 58 0.80 10.07 0.89
N GLY A 59 -0.24 9.28 0.59
CA GLY A 59 -0.68 8.93 -0.76
C GLY A 59 -1.56 9.96 -1.46
N ALA A 60 -1.63 11.18 -0.92
CA ALA A 60 -2.44 12.28 -1.42
C ALA A 60 -3.92 11.88 -1.62
N ASP A 61 -4.39 11.89 -2.86
CA ASP A 61 -5.78 11.57 -3.21
C ASP A 61 -6.07 10.06 -3.29
N GLY A 62 -5.09 9.19 -3.03
CA GLY A 62 -5.27 7.74 -3.10
C GLY A 62 -5.08 7.14 -4.50
N THR A 63 -4.62 7.91 -5.49
CA THR A 63 -4.34 7.41 -6.86
C THR A 63 -3.40 6.21 -6.87
N GLU A 64 -2.37 6.19 -6.01
CA GLU A 64 -1.44 5.06 -5.90
C GLU A 64 -2.18 3.76 -5.54
N LEU A 65 -2.97 3.79 -4.46
CA LEU A 65 -3.74 2.63 -4.00
C LEU A 65 -4.80 2.22 -5.01
N GLN A 66 -5.46 3.18 -5.65
CA GLN A 66 -6.40 2.89 -6.73
C GLN A 66 -5.72 2.10 -7.85
N TYR A 67 -4.51 2.50 -8.25
CA TYR A 67 -3.75 1.80 -9.27
C TYR A 67 -3.40 0.38 -8.82
N LEU A 68 -2.86 0.24 -7.60
CA LEU A 68 -2.49 -1.07 -7.05
C LEU A 68 -3.67 -2.03 -6.98
N LEU A 69 -4.82 -1.60 -6.46
CA LEU A 69 -6.00 -2.46 -6.30
C LEU A 69 -6.67 -2.81 -7.64
N ASN A 70 -6.61 -1.93 -8.65
CA ASN A 70 -7.17 -2.21 -9.97
C ASN A 70 -6.25 -3.11 -10.83
N ASN A 71 -4.93 -3.08 -10.61
CA ASN A 71 -3.95 -3.81 -11.41
C ASN A 71 -3.40 -5.06 -10.71
N THR A 72 -3.97 -5.42 -9.57
CA THR A 72 -3.59 -6.62 -8.81
C THR A 72 -4.82 -7.38 -8.31
N ASN A 73 -4.59 -8.61 -7.85
CA ASN A 73 -5.63 -9.40 -7.20
C ASN A 73 -5.78 -9.10 -5.69
N SER A 74 -5.09 -8.09 -5.16
CA SER A 74 -5.30 -7.63 -3.77
C SER A 74 -6.67 -7.01 -3.61
N SER A 75 -7.39 -7.36 -2.55
CA SER A 75 -8.73 -6.84 -2.26
C SER A 75 -8.74 -5.65 -1.30
N TYR A 76 -7.62 -5.33 -0.66
CA TYR A 76 -7.61 -4.41 0.49
C TYR A 76 -6.43 -3.45 0.48
N GLY A 77 -6.72 -2.18 0.71
CA GLY A 77 -5.71 -1.14 0.91
C GLY A 77 -6.12 -0.15 2.00
N ILE A 78 -5.14 0.48 2.63
CA ILE A 78 -5.34 1.54 3.61
C ILE A 78 -4.52 2.76 3.21
N LEU A 79 -5.18 3.91 3.13
CA LEU A 79 -4.55 5.22 2.99
C LEU A 79 -4.44 5.88 4.37
N ILE A 80 -3.23 6.28 4.76
CA ILE A 80 -3.01 7.16 5.90
C ILE A 80 -2.64 8.54 5.37
N GLU A 81 -3.50 9.53 5.63
CA GLU A 81 -3.37 10.87 5.08
C GLU A 81 -3.76 11.91 6.15
N TYR A 82 -2.95 12.96 6.31
CA TYR A 82 -3.20 13.99 7.33
C TYR A 82 -4.15 15.08 6.83
N SER A 83 -4.15 15.32 5.51
CA SER A 83 -4.95 16.36 4.88
C SER A 83 -6.40 15.90 4.70
N ILE A 84 -7.31 16.61 5.36
CA ILE A 84 -8.76 16.33 5.30
C ILE A 84 -9.27 16.45 3.85
N ASP A 85 -8.89 17.52 3.14
CA ASP A 85 -9.29 17.74 1.74
C ASP A 85 -8.87 16.59 0.82
N LEU A 86 -7.70 15.99 1.07
CA LEU A 86 -7.21 14.84 0.32
C LEU A 86 -7.93 13.55 0.72
N CYS A 87 -8.27 13.38 2.01
CA CYS A 87 -9.12 12.27 2.48
C CYS A 87 -10.50 12.29 1.82
N GLU A 88 -11.11 13.46 1.63
CA GLU A 88 -12.39 13.60 0.95
C GLU A 88 -12.31 13.17 -0.53
N LYS A 89 -11.24 13.57 -1.22
CA LYS A 89 -10.98 13.11 -2.61
C LYS A 89 -10.78 11.60 -2.67
N ALA A 90 -9.98 11.05 -1.77
CA ALA A 90 -9.75 9.62 -1.67
C ALA A 90 -11.04 8.83 -1.40
N SER A 91 -11.99 9.40 -0.66
CA SER A 91 -13.28 8.75 -0.37
C SER A 91 -14.07 8.45 -1.64
N SER A 92 -14.04 9.35 -2.63
CA SER A 92 -14.68 9.11 -3.94
C SER A 92 -14.04 7.95 -4.71
N ILE A 93 -12.72 7.78 -4.56
CA ILE A 93 -11.98 6.64 -5.11
C ILE A 93 -12.37 5.35 -4.40
N ALA A 94 -12.50 5.37 -3.06
CA ALA A 94 -12.92 4.22 -2.27
C ALA A 94 -14.31 3.72 -2.70
N ASP A 95 -15.27 4.63 -2.91
CA ASP A 95 -16.60 4.29 -3.40
C ASP A 95 -16.57 3.63 -4.80
N THR A 96 -15.65 4.07 -5.66
CA THR A 96 -15.47 3.49 -6.99
C THR A 96 -14.86 2.08 -6.92
N LEU A 97 -13.91 1.87 -6.01
CA LEU A 97 -13.29 0.57 -5.76
C LEU A 97 -14.27 -0.44 -5.17
N LYS A 98 -15.16 0.00 -4.28
CA LYS A 98 -16.19 -0.84 -3.65
C LYS A 98 -17.10 -1.52 -4.67
N LYS A 99 -17.41 -0.84 -5.79
CA LYS A 99 -18.18 -1.41 -6.90
C LYS A 99 -17.48 -2.57 -7.63
N LYS A 100 -16.18 -2.74 -7.40
CA LYS A 100 -15.35 -3.82 -7.96
C LYS A 100 -14.94 -4.84 -6.89
N GLU A 101 -15.63 -4.86 -5.75
CA GLU A 101 -15.30 -5.73 -4.60
C GLU A 101 -13.87 -5.49 -4.07
N LYS A 102 -13.35 -4.27 -4.24
CA LYS A 102 -12.09 -3.81 -3.66
C LYS A 102 -12.38 -2.84 -2.54
N HIS A 103 -11.62 -2.93 -1.46
CA HIS A 103 -11.80 -2.11 -0.27
C HIS A 103 -10.61 -1.17 -0.09
N MET A 104 -10.91 0.10 0.18
CA MET A 104 -9.92 1.11 0.55
C MET A 104 -10.40 1.83 1.80
N ASP A 105 -9.70 1.61 2.92
CA ASP A 105 -9.91 2.36 4.15
C ASP A 105 -9.06 3.62 4.13
N ILE A 106 -9.58 4.70 4.71
CA ILE A 106 -8.86 5.97 4.86
C ILE A 106 -8.77 6.26 6.35
N LEU A 107 -7.55 6.47 6.84
CA LEU A 107 -7.25 6.80 8.22
C LEU A 107 -6.70 8.23 8.29
N PRO A 108 -7.55 9.23 8.63
CA PRO A 108 -7.10 10.60 8.76
C PRO A 108 -6.14 10.77 9.95
N GLY A 109 -4.99 11.37 9.71
CA GLY A 109 -4.06 11.81 10.76
C GLY A 109 -2.59 11.47 10.50
N ASP A 110 -1.79 11.62 11.57
CA ASP A 110 -0.36 11.35 11.55
C ASP A 110 -0.08 9.86 11.37
N ALA A 111 0.82 9.52 10.45
CA ALA A 111 1.20 8.15 10.14
C ALA A 111 1.72 7.38 11.35
N VAL A 112 2.51 8.02 12.21
CA VAL A 112 3.08 7.42 13.43
C VAL A 112 1.97 6.98 14.39
N GLN A 113 0.86 7.73 14.43
CA GLN A 113 -0.27 7.42 15.30
C GLN A 113 -1.24 6.38 14.71
N ARG A 114 -1.23 6.21 13.39
CA ARG A 114 -2.22 5.40 12.66
C ARG A 114 -1.67 4.10 12.11
N ILE A 115 -0.35 3.92 12.04
CA ILE A 115 0.25 2.75 11.38
C ILE A 115 -0.14 1.44 12.07
N ASP A 116 -0.20 1.40 13.40
CA ASP A 116 -0.62 0.21 14.15
C ASP A 116 -2.09 -0.12 13.89
N GLU A 117 -2.96 0.89 13.82
CA GLU A 117 -4.37 0.73 13.44
C GLU A 117 -4.49 0.16 12.01
N ALA A 118 -3.68 0.68 11.08
CA ALA A 118 -3.66 0.21 9.70
C ALA A 118 -3.19 -1.24 9.58
N ILE A 119 -2.11 -1.61 10.26
CA ILE A 119 -1.60 -2.98 10.30
C ILE A 119 -2.67 -3.92 10.84
N ASN A 120 -3.27 -3.60 11.99
CA ASN A 120 -4.31 -4.42 12.60
C ASN A 120 -5.50 -4.63 11.65
N LYS A 121 -5.93 -3.59 10.94
CA LYS A 121 -7.03 -3.68 9.95
C LYS A 121 -6.72 -4.58 8.74
N ILE A 122 -5.47 -4.77 8.37
CA ILE A 122 -5.09 -5.66 7.25
C ILE A 122 -5.04 -7.13 7.66
N PHE A 123 -4.69 -7.41 8.93
CA PHE A 123 -4.53 -8.78 9.44
C PHE A 123 -5.79 -9.35 10.11
N HIS A 124 -6.87 -8.57 10.18
CA HIS A 124 -8.19 -8.99 10.69
C HIS A 124 -9.21 -9.18 9.57
#